data_AF-X0WZR3-F1
#
_entry.id   AF-X0WZR3-F1
#
_cell.length_a   1.000
_cell.length_b   1.000
_cell.length_c   1.000
_cell.angle_alpha   90.00
_cell.angle_beta   90.00
_cell.angle_gamma   90.00
#
_symmetry.space_group_name_H-M   'P 1'
#
loop_
_entity.id
_entity.type
_entity.pdbx_description
1 polymer ?
#
loop_
_entity_poly.entity_id
_entity_poly.type
_entity_poly.pdbx_seq_one_letter_code
_entity_poly.pdbx_strand_id
1 'polypeptide(L)'
;LLPYQGQANLPGFLFHILYNSLDLDPILSFFSFLIIGTVIGDILFEIYQHDNQIERNLLLKNKLLFPSLFIGITLIILSFIYGYPHTLNLTSFSWISFSMGTNLVLLTILIAIEEFDIIKTDKNYRFLYYFSFYSLTIYLSHNLLYFIFLQRLPWIILILLNVGTIILLGLIFRAIYQSSWRNDISLKFQLGKLAENITLRIEKRKKTEI
;
A
#
# COMPACT_ATOMS: atom_id res chain seq x y z
N LEU A 1 5.62 -27.79 8.22
CA LEU A 1 5.81 -28.34 6.85
C LEU A 1 7.30 -28.34 6.58
N LEU A 2 7.87 -29.47 6.13
CA LEU A 2 9.30 -29.54 5.82
C LEU A 2 9.62 -28.62 4.63
N PRO A 3 10.76 -27.90 4.65
CA PRO A 3 11.13 -26.99 3.57
C PRO A 3 11.38 -27.75 2.26
N TYR A 4 11.07 -27.10 1.13
CA TYR A 4 11.30 -27.63 -0.21
C TYR A 4 12.78 -28.01 -0.42
N GLN A 5 13.04 -29.26 -0.79
CA GLN A 5 14.41 -29.80 -0.94
C GLN A 5 14.94 -29.74 -2.38
N GLY A 6 14.41 -28.86 -3.24
CA GLY A 6 14.96 -28.67 -4.59
C GLY A 6 14.71 -29.82 -5.57
N GLN A 7 13.60 -30.55 -5.43
CA GLN A 7 13.30 -31.69 -6.29
C GLN A 7 12.72 -31.27 -7.65
N ALA A 8 13.38 -31.65 -8.76
CA ALA A 8 12.99 -31.31 -10.13
C ALA A 8 11.84 -32.16 -10.70
N ASN A 9 11.04 -32.83 -9.86
CA ASN A 9 9.89 -33.63 -10.28
C ASN A 9 8.61 -32.76 -10.31
N LEU A 10 7.59 -33.16 -11.08
CA LEU A 10 6.32 -32.41 -11.18
C LEU A 10 5.68 -32.13 -9.80
N PRO A 11 5.66 -33.07 -8.84
CA PRO A 11 5.16 -32.78 -7.49
C PRO A 11 6.03 -31.77 -6.74
N GLY A 12 7.36 -31.80 -6.92
CA GLY A 12 8.28 -30.82 -6.36
C GLY A 12 8.11 -29.44 -6.97
N PHE A 13 7.88 -29.34 -8.27
CA PHE A 13 7.54 -28.08 -8.95
C PHE A 13 6.20 -27.51 -8.47
N LEU A 14 5.17 -28.35 -8.37
CA LEU A 14 3.86 -27.94 -7.83
C LEU A 14 3.98 -27.55 -6.35
N PHE A 15 4.74 -28.30 -5.56
CA PHE A 15 5.01 -27.97 -4.17
C PHE A 15 5.82 -26.67 -4.04
N HIS A 16 6.76 -26.41 -4.94
CA HIS A 16 7.51 -25.17 -4.98
C HIS A 16 6.63 -23.98 -5.36
N ILE A 17 5.69 -24.11 -6.30
CA ILE A 17 4.78 -23.00 -6.66
C ILE A 17 3.71 -22.78 -5.58
N LEU A 18 3.17 -23.84 -5.00
CA LEU A 18 2.03 -23.77 -4.09
C LEU A 18 2.44 -23.62 -2.61
N TYR A 19 3.65 -24.03 -2.24
CA TYR A 19 4.11 -24.16 -0.85
C TYR A 19 5.57 -23.70 -0.64
N ASN A 20 6.15 -22.87 -1.51
CA ASN A 20 7.45 -22.25 -1.20
C ASN A 20 7.35 -21.49 0.13
N SER A 21 8.43 -21.50 0.90
CA SER A 21 8.48 -21.02 2.29
C SER A 21 7.70 -19.73 2.54
N LEU A 22 6.97 -19.67 3.67
CA LEU A 22 6.36 -18.47 4.26
C LEU A 22 7.30 -17.24 4.30
N ASP A 23 8.61 -17.45 4.20
CA ASP A 23 9.62 -16.40 4.10
C ASP A 23 9.57 -15.62 2.76
N LEU A 24 8.87 -16.14 1.74
CA LEU A 24 8.80 -15.62 0.38
C LEU A 24 7.36 -15.39 -0.12
N ASP A 25 6.35 -15.44 0.75
CA ASP A 25 4.97 -15.10 0.40
C ASP A 25 4.65 -13.66 0.82
N PRO A 26 5.10 -12.64 0.05
CA PRO A 26 4.77 -11.25 0.32
C PRO A 26 3.26 -11.05 0.37
N ILE A 27 2.49 -11.84 -0.38
CA ILE A 27 1.03 -11.70 -0.47
C ILE A 27 0.38 -11.85 0.90
N LEU A 28 0.77 -12.84 1.71
CA LEU A 28 0.13 -13.07 3.01
C LEU A 28 0.50 -11.95 3.99
N SER A 29 1.77 -11.52 3.99
CA SER A 29 2.22 -10.37 4.80
C SER A 29 1.59 -9.05 4.36
N PHE A 30 1.35 -8.85 3.05
CA PHE A 30 0.70 -7.65 2.50
C PHE A 30 -0.83 -7.68 2.59
N PHE A 31 -1.44 -8.84 2.80
CA PHE A 31 -2.89 -8.99 2.87
C PHE A 31 -3.50 -8.19 4.03
N SER A 32 -2.84 -8.13 5.18
CA SER A 32 -3.26 -7.30 6.31
C SER A 32 -3.30 -5.81 5.95
N PHE A 33 -2.31 -5.34 5.20
CA PHE A 33 -2.27 -3.95 4.72
C PHE A 33 -3.38 -3.68 3.69
N LEU A 34 -3.70 -4.66 2.83
CA LEU A 34 -4.81 -4.56 1.89
C LEU A 34 -6.16 -4.44 2.59
N ILE A 35 -6.43 -5.29 3.59
CA ILE A 35 -7.69 -5.25 4.35
C ILE A 35 -7.82 -3.90 5.05
N ILE A 36 -6.80 -3.49 5.79
CA ILE A 36 -6.86 -2.24 6.54
C ILE A 36 -6.96 -1.03 5.60
N GLY A 37 -6.23 -1.04 4.49
CA GLY A 37 -6.35 -0.01 3.46
C GLY A 37 -7.76 0.08 2.86
N THR A 38 -8.43 -1.06 2.66
CA THR A 38 -9.81 -1.11 2.16
C THR A 38 -10.79 -0.54 3.19
N VAL A 39 -10.68 -0.95 4.45
CA VAL A 39 -11.51 -0.43 5.55
C VAL A 39 -11.35 1.08 5.71
N ILE A 40 -10.12 1.59 5.67
CA ILE A 40 -9.85 3.03 5.76
C ILE A 40 -10.41 3.76 4.53
N GLY A 41 -10.28 3.19 3.34
CA GLY A 41 -10.85 3.75 2.11
C GLY A 41 -12.36 3.92 2.19
N ASP A 42 -13.08 2.91 2.70
CA ASP A 42 -14.53 2.95 2.89
C ASP A 42 -14.93 4.01 3.95
N ILE A 43 -14.22 4.07 5.07
CA ILE A 43 -14.48 5.07 6.12
C ILE A 43 -14.28 6.49 5.55
N LEU A 44 -13.18 6.72 4.81
CA LEU A 44 -12.93 8.01 4.17
C LEU A 44 -14.02 8.35 3.16
N PHE A 45 -14.45 7.38 2.35
CA PHE A 45 -15.52 7.58 1.38
C PHE A 45 -16.84 8.00 2.06
N GLU A 46 -17.24 7.32 3.13
CA GLU A 46 -18.44 7.67 3.92
C GLU A 46 -18.33 9.10 4.48
N ILE A 47 -17.18 9.45 5.03
CA ILE A 47 -16.91 10.76 5.63
C ILE A 47 -16.97 11.88 4.58
N TYR A 48 -16.36 11.68 3.41
CA TYR A 48 -16.31 12.70 2.36
C TYR A 48 -17.63 12.89 1.59
N GLN A 49 -18.64 12.03 1.80
CA GLN A 49 -20.00 12.27 1.29
C GLN A 49 -20.76 13.36 2.06
N HIS A 50 -20.27 13.80 3.22
CA HIS A 50 -20.93 14.83 4.01
C HIS A 50 -20.46 16.23 3.58
N ASP A 51 -21.41 17.07 3.13
CA ASP A 51 -21.12 18.42 2.64
C ASP A 51 -20.76 19.41 3.77
N ASN A 52 -21.18 19.15 5.00
CA ASN A 52 -20.91 20.03 6.14
C ASN A 52 -19.49 19.81 6.70
N GLN A 53 -18.63 20.83 6.55
CA GLN A 53 -17.23 20.80 7.00
C GLN A 53 -17.06 20.50 8.50
N ILE A 54 -17.95 21.03 9.36
CA ILE A 54 -17.85 20.83 10.82
C ILE A 54 -18.12 19.37 11.18
N GLU A 55 -19.16 18.81 10.57
CA GLU A 55 -19.56 17.41 10.75
C GLU A 55 -18.50 16.46 10.18
N ARG A 56 -17.97 16.76 8.99
CA ARG A 56 -16.87 16.01 8.38
C ARG A 56 -15.65 15.94 9.29
N ASN A 57 -15.22 17.07 9.86
CA ASN A 57 -14.07 17.12 10.76
C ASN A 57 -14.28 16.29 12.03
N LEU A 58 -15.49 16.31 12.59
CA LEU A 58 -15.84 15.51 13.77
C LEU A 58 -15.83 14.01 13.45
N LEU A 59 -16.41 13.63 12.31
CA LEU A 59 -16.40 12.24 11.83
C LEU A 59 -14.97 11.76 11.53
N LEU A 60 -14.13 12.57 10.88
CA LEU A 60 -12.71 12.27 10.65
C LEU A 60 -11.99 11.99 11.96
N LYS A 61 -12.16 12.86 12.96
CA LYS A 61 -11.51 12.69 14.25
C LYS A 61 -11.94 11.41 14.95
N ASN A 62 -13.24 11.13 14.99
CA ASN A 62 -13.80 10.07 15.82
C ASN A 62 -13.82 8.70 15.14
N LYS A 63 -14.08 8.63 13.84
CA LYS A 63 -14.14 7.37 13.09
C LYS A 63 -12.78 6.94 12.54
N LEU A 64 -11.90 7.89 12.23
CA LEU A 64 -10.63 7.59 11.57
C LEU A 64 -9.41 7.92 12.42
N LEU A 65 -9.19 9.19 12.78
CA LEU A 65 -7.93 9.63 13.36
C LEU A 65 -7.69 8.98 14.73
N PHE A 66 -8.63 9.10 15.66
CA PHE A 66 -8.45 8.56 17.01
C PHE A 66 -8.36 7.03 17.03
N PRO A 67 -9.26 6.27 16.36
CA PRO A 67 -9.14 4.81 16.30
C PRO A 67 -7.84 4.34 15.63
N SER A 68 -7.46 4.94 14.50
CA SER A 68 -6.24 4.54 13.77
C SER A 68 -4.98 4.81 14.57
N LEU A 69 -4.92 5.93 15.29
CA LEU A 69 -3.79 6.28 16.16
C LEU A 69 -3.70 5.33 17.36
N PHE A 70 -4.83 5.04 18.01
CA PHE A 70 -4.89 4.12 19.15
C PHE A 70 -4.47 2.70 18.76
N ILE A 71 -5.04 2.17 17.67
CA ILE A 71 -4.69 0.85 17.14
C ILE A 71 -3.21 0.83 16.72
N GLY A 72 -2.75 1.88 16.02
CA GLY A 72 -1.38 1.98 15.52
C GLY A 72 -0.34 1.96 16.63
N ILE A 73 -0.53 2.77 17.68
CA ILE A 73 0.36 2.80 18.86
C ILE A 73 0.34 1.45 19.58
N THR A 74 -0.85 0.87 19.78
CA THR A 74 -1.01 -0.43 20.45
C THR A 74 -0.24 -1.52 19.70
N LEU A 75 -0.37 -1.58 18.37
CA LEU A 75 0.37 -2.54 17.53
C LEU A 75 1.89 -2.35 17.64
N ILE A 76 2.38 -1.11 17.65
CA ILE A 76 3.81 -0.82 17.84
C ILE A 76 4.27 -1.35 19.20
N ILE A 77 3.56 -1.06 20.29
CA ILE A 77 3.95 -1.51 21.64
C ILE A 77 3.96 -3.04 21.71
N LEU A 78 2.90 -3.70 21.23
CA LEU A 78 2.81 -5.16 21.23
C LEU A 78 3.92 -5.79 20.39
N SER A 79 4.29 -5.17 19.26
CA SER A 79 5.36 -5.69 18.41
C SER A 79 6.71 -5.74 19.14
N PHE A 80 7.03 -4.75 19.97
CA PHE A 80 8.26 -4.74 20.77
C PHE A 80 8.20 -5.72 21.94
N ILE A 81 7.05 -5.84 22.61
CA ILE A 81 6.88 -6.76 23.75
C ILE A 81 7.03 -8.22 23.30
N TYR A 82 6.40 -8.61 22.19
CA TYR A 82 6.38 -10.01 21.74
C TYR A 82 7.48 -10.35 20.73
N GLY A 83 8.11 -9.35 20.11
CA GLY A 83 9.09 -9.58 19.04
C GLY A 83 10.55 -9.55 19.46
N TYR A 84 10.91 -9.09 20.67
CA TYR A 84 12.31 -8.93 21.04
C TYR A 84 13.03 -10.29 21.19
N PRO A 85 14.24 -10.51 20.65
CA PRO A 85 15.09 -9.58 19.87
C PRO A 85 14.93 -9.67 18.34
N HIS A 86 13.98 -10.45 17.83
CA HIS A 86 13.79 -10.72 16.39
C HIS A 86 12.84 -9.71 15.71
N THR A 87 12.57 -8.56 16.32
CA THR A 87 11.63 -7.53 15.83
C THR A 87 11.98 -7.02 14.43
N LEU A 88 13.26 -7.09 14.04
CA LEU A 88 13.76 -6.62 12.74
C LEU A 88 13.75 -7.70 11.65
N ASN A 89 13.27 -8.91 11.95
CA ASN A 89 13.11 -9.93 10.91
C ASN A 89 11.86 -9.63 10.07
N LEU A 90 12.07 -9.26 8.80
CA LEU A 90 11.05 -8.72 7.89
C LEU A 90 9.85 -9.66 7.67
N THR A 91 10.02 -10.96 7.87
CA THR A 91 8.96 -11.97 7.69
C THR A 91 8.22 -12.31 8.99
N SER A 92 8.66 -11.76 10.12
CA SER A 92 8.07 -12.06 11.42
C SER A 92 6.73 -11.36 11.63
N PHE A 93 5.83 -12.02 12.37
CA PHE A 93 4.57 -11.43 12.82
C PHE A 93 4.78 -10.10 13.57
N SER A 94 5.85 -10.01 14.35
CA SER A 94 6.22 -8.80 15.09
C SER A 94 6.59 -7.66 14.15
N TRP A 95 7.36 -7.91 13.09
CA TRP A 95 7.67 -6.89 12.09
C TRP A 95 6.42 -6.44 11.32
N ILE A 96 5.56 -7.37 10.93
CA ILE A 96 4.28 -7.04 10.25
C ILE A 96 3.43 -6.15 11.16
N SER A 97 3.28 -6.51 12.43
CA SER A 97 2.54 -5.72 13.42
C SER A 97 3.16 -4.34 13.63
N PHE A 98 4.49 -4.26 13.74
CA PHE A 98 5.24 -3.01 13.86
C PHE A 98 4.99 -2.11 12.64
N SER A 99 5.25 -2.62 11.44
CA SER A 99 5.09 -1.89 10.18
C SER A 99 3.65 -1.43 9.95
N MET A 100 2.66 -2.27 10.28
CA MET A 100 1.25 -1.92 10.21
C MET A 100 0.91 -0.78 11.17
N GLY A 101 1.37 -0.87 12.42
CA GLY A 101 1.17 0.16 13.42
C GLY A 101 1.82 1.49 13.03
N THR A 102 3.06 1.46 12.53
CA THR A 102 3.75 2.65 12.00
C THR A 102 3.00 3.27 10.83
N ASN A 103 2.50 2.46 9.88
CA ASN A 103 1.73 2.95 8.75
C ASN A 103 0.42 3.63 9.19
N LEU A 104 -0.31 3.07 10.16
CA LEU A 104 -1.53 3.67 10.70
C LEU A 104 -1.26 5.02 11.37
N VAL A 105 -0.19 5.11 12.17
CA VAL A 105 0.21 6.37 12.83
C VAL A 105 0.62 7.40 11.79
N LEU A 106 1.47 7.03 10.81
CA LEU A 106 1.90 7.93 9.74
C LEU A 106 0.72 8.43 8.90
N LEU A 107 -0.18 7.54 8.50
CA LEU A 107 -1.38 7.90 7.76
C LEU A 107 -2.23 8.90 8.54
N THR A 108 -2.43 8.64 9.84
CA THR A 108 -3.20 9.54 10.72
C THR A 108 -2.56 10.93 10.79
N ILE A 109 -1.24 11.00 10.94
CA ILE A 109 -0.50 12.27 10.96
C ILE A 109 -0.68 13.01 9.63
N LEU A 110 -0.54 12.32 8.50
CA LEU A 110 -0.68 12.92 7.17
C LEU A 110 -2.10 13.47 6.95
N ILE A 111 -3.14 12.70 7.29
CA ILE A 111 -4.53 13.16 7.15
C ILE A 111 -4.80 14.34 8.09
N ALA A 112 -4.28 14.33 9.31
CA ALA A 112 -4.41 15.47 10.21
C ALA A 112 -3.72 16.73 9.65
N ILE A 113 -2.54 16.60 9.06
CA ILE A 113 -1.85 17.74 8.42
C ILE A 113 -2.68 18.28 7.25
N GLU A 114 -3.21 17.39 6.40
CA GLU A 114 -3.99 17.76 5.21
C GLU A 114 -5.34 18.39 5.57
N GLU A 115 -6.11 17.81 6.48
CA GLU A 115 -7.48 18.28 6.78
C GLU A 115 -7.52 19.50 7.71
N PHE A 116 -6.58 19.62 8.64
CA PHE A 116 -6.54 20.75 9.57
C PHE A 116 -5.72 21.95 9.05
N ASP A 117 -5.33 21.94 7.76
CA ASP A 117 -4.57 23.00 7.10
C ASP A 117 -3.32 23.45 7.90
N ILE A 118 -2.71 22.54 8.68
CA ILE A 118 -1.53 22.84 9.53
C ILE A 118 -0.38 23.34 8.63
N ILE A 119 -0.30 22.79 7.43
CA ILE A 119 0.55 23.26 6.35
C ILE A 119 -0.39 23.64 5.21
N LYS A 120 -0.37 24.91 4.78
CA LYS A 120 -1.08 25.38 3.58
C LYS A 120 -0.49 24.69 2.35
N THR A 121 -0.96 23.49 2.06
CA THR A 121 -0.65 22.82 0.81
C THR A 121 -1.59 23.39 -0.24
N ASP A 122 -1.04 24.07 -1.25
CA ASP A 122 -1.86 24.49 -2.39
C ASP A 122 -2.58 23.25 -2.94
N LYS A 123 -3.91 23.33 -3.13
CA LYS A 123 -4.77 22.21 -3.60
C LYS A 123 -4.28 21.52 -4.89
N ASN A 124 -3.36 22.15 -5.61
CA ASN A 124 -2.70 21.62 -6.81
C ASN A 124 -1.57 20.63 -6.51
N TYR A 125 -1.04 20.56 -5.28
CA TYR A 125 0.10 19.71 -4.91
C TYR A 125 -0.33 18.48 -4.11
N ARG A 126 -1.06 17.57 -4.75
CA ARG A 126 -1.48 16.32 -4.11
C ARG A 126 -0.40 15.24 -4.23
N PHE A 127 0.72 15.41 -3.52
CA PHE A 127 1.82 14.44 -3.50
C PHE A 127 1.33 13.00 -3.23
N LEU A 128 0.45 12.85 -2.24
CA LEU A 128 -0.17 11.56 -1.89
C LEU A 128 -1.06 11.01 -3.01
N TYR A 129 -1.71 11.89 -3.78
CA TYR A 129 -2.55 11.47 -4.90
C TYR A 129 -1.71 10.86 -6.03
N TYR A 130 -0.52 11.41 -6.33
CA TYR A 130 0.36 10.81 -7.35
C TYR A 130 0.85 9.43 -6.92
N PHE A 131 1.28 9.29 -5.67
CA PHE A 131 1.68 7.99 -5.12
C PHE A 131 0.53 6.98 -5.10
N SER A 132 -0.69 7.41 -4.77
CA SER A 132 -1.88 6.56 -4.78
C SER A 132 -2.31 6.15 -6.19
N PHE A 133 -2.22 7.06 -7.16
CA PHE A 133 -2.59 6.82 -8.55
C PHE A 133 -1.65 5.82 -9.25
N TYR A 134 -0.36 5.85 -8.90
CA TYR A 134 0.66 4.94 -9.44
C TYR A 134 1.07 3.81 -8.48
N SER A 135 0.35 3.61 -7.36
CA SER A 135 0.79 2.68 -6.29
C SER A 135 1.08 1.26 -6.78
N LEU A 136 0.22 0.70 -7.64
CA LEU A 136 0.42 -0.62 -8.23
C LEU A 136 1.62 -0.66 -9.18
N THR A 137 1.80 0.39 -9.99
CA THR A 137 2.96 0.54 -10.89
C THR A 137 4.25 0.67 -10.09
N ILE A 138 4.24 1.40 -8.98
CA ILE A 138 5.37 1.55 -8.06
C ILE A 138 5.70 0.21 -7.42
N TYR A 139 4.69 -0.51 -6.90
CA TYR A 139 4.89 -1.80 -6.27
C TYR A 139 5.53 -2.82 -7.22
N LEU A 140 5.01 -2.96 -8.44
CA LEU A 140 5.57 -3.88 -9.42
C LEU A 140 6.96 -3.44 -9.90
N SER A 141 7.14 -2.14 -10.16
CA SER A 141 8.47 -1.59 -10.49
C SER A 141 9.47 -1.84 -9.38
N HIS A 142 9.09 -1.69 -8.11
CA HIS A 142 9.97 -1.95 -6.97
C HIS A 142 10.40 -3.40 -6.90
N ASN A 143 9.49 -4.35 -7.12
CA ASN A 143 9.83 -5.78 -7.18
C ASN A 143 10.75 -6.12 -8.36
N LEU A 144 10.59 -5.46 -9.51
CA LEU A 144 11.50 -5.64 -10.66
C LEU A 144 12.88 -5.02 -10.40
N LEU A 145 12.92 -3.85 -9.79
CA LEU A 145 14.16 -3.13 -9.46
C LEU A 145 14.92 -3.78 -8.31
N TYR A 146 14.27 -4.54 -7.43
CA TYR A 146 14.91 -5.29 -6.35
C TYR A 146 16.04 -6.19 -6.85
N PHE A 147 15.87 -6.82 -8.02
CA PHE A 147 16.90 -7.67 -8.63
C PHE A 147 18.18 -6.91 -9.03
N ILE A 148 18.09 -5.60 -9.27
CA ILE A 148 19.23 -4.76 -9.66
C ILE A 148 20.10 -4.40 -8.45
N PHE A 149 19.54 -4.38 -7.24
CA PHE A 149 20.21 -3.89 -6.02
C PHE A 149 20.51 -4.98 -4.98
N LEU A 150 20.52 -6.26 -5.38
CA LEU A 150 20.71 -7.37 -4.46
C LEU A 150 22.10 -7.34 -3.77
N GLN A 151 22.09 -7.25 -2.44
CA GLN A 151 23.17 -7.62 -1.50
C GLN A 151 24.45 -6.76 -1.33
N ARG A 152 24.54 -5.49 -1.73
CA ARG A 152 25.84 -4.75 -1.60
C ARG A 152 25.86 -3.36 -0.95
N LEU A 153 24.78 -2.92 -0.29
CA LEU A 153 24.76 -1.57 0.29
C LEU A 153 24.70 -1.60 1.83
N PRO A 154 25.56 -0.85 2.53
CA PRO A 154 25.46 -0.70 3.97
C PRO A 154 24.19 0.07 4.34
N TRP A 155 23.60 -0.25 5.50
CA TRP A 155 22.27 0.17 5.92
C TRP A 155 22.02 1.69 5.89
N ILE A 156 23.02 2.51 6.25
CA ILE A 156 22.95 3.98 6.19
C ILE A 156 22.80 4.49 4.75
N ILE A 157 23.56 3.90 3.82
CA ILE A 157 23.49 4.26 2.40
C ILE A 157 22.14 3.81 1.81
N LEU A 158 21.61 2.68 2.29
CA LEU A 158 20.29 2.17 1.93
C LEU A 158 19.16 3.12 2.33
N ILE A 159 19.21 3.71 3.53
CA ILE A 159 18.21 4.70 3.97
C ILE A 159 18.29 5.94 3.09
N LEU A 160 19.50 6.47 2.87
CA LEU A 160 19.72 7.70 2.12
C LEU A 160 19.33 7.53 0.65
N LEU A 161 19.67 6.37 0.05
CA LEU A 161 19.19 5.99 -1.27
C LEU A 161 17.68 5.90 -1.30
N ASN A 162 17.03 5.18 -0.38
CA ASN A 162 15.56 5.04 -0.36
C ASN A 162 14.84 6.39 -0.29
N VAL A 163 15.28 7.30 0.58
CA VAL A 163 14.73 8.66 0.65
C VAL A 163 14.92 9.38 -0.68
N GLY A 164 16.12 9.27 -1.27
CA GLY A 164 16.41 9.78 -2.60
C GLY A 164 15.51 9.19 -3.69
N THR A 165 15.30 7.88 -3.71
CA THR A 165 14.42 7.21 -4.67
C THR A 165 12.97 7.62 -4.50
N ILE A 166 12.47 7.79 -3.28
CA ILE A 166 11.10 8.25 -3.02
C ILE A 166 10.91 9.67 -3.57
N ILE A 167 11.86 10.58 -3.31
CA ILE A 167 11.80 11.95 -3.83
C ILE A 167 11.87 11.94 -5.36
N LEU A 168 12.82 11.20 -5.93
CA LEU A 168 13.03 11.09 -7.37
C LEU A 168 11.81 10.48 -8.07
N LEU A 169 11.25 9.39 -7.54
CA LEU A 169 10.01 8.79 -8.03
C LEU A 169 8.85 9.77 -7.92
N GLY A 170 8.72 10.50 -6.82
CA GLY A 170 7.71 11.55 -6.67
C GLY A 170 7.79 12.61 -7.76
N LEU A 171 9.00 13.07 -8.11
CA LEU A 171 9.23 14.02 -9.19
C LEU A 171 8.93 13.42 -10.57
N ILE A 172 9.35 12.18 -10.82
CA ILE A 172 9.06 11.45 -12.06
C ILE A 172 7.55 11.28 -12.23
N PHE A 173 6.83 10.82 -11.21
CA PHE A 173 5.38 10.65 -11.29
C PHE A 173 4.64 11.98 -11.44
N ARG A 174 5.14 13.05 -10.84
CA ARG A 174 4.61 14.40 -11.10
C ARG A 174 4.77 14.76 -12.57
N ALA A 175 5.95 14.57 -13.16
CA ALA A 175 6.20 14.85 -14.56
C ALA A 175 5.33 14.00 -15.50
N ILE A 176 5.20 12.70 -15.21
CA ILE A 176 4.33 11.78 -15.96
C ILE A 176 2.87 12.20 -15.86
N TYR A 177 2.41 12.56 -14.65
CA TYR A 177 1.04 12.97 -14.43
C TYR A 177 0.67 14.26 -15.18
N GLN A 178 1.61 15.20 -15.29
CA GLN A 178 1.45 16.43 -16.06
C GLN A 178 1.61 16.22 -17.57
N SER A 179 2.20 15.09 -17.99
CA SER A 179 2.34 14.69 -19.39
C SER A 179 1.10 13.98 -19.92
N SER A 180 0.99 13.84 -21.24
CA SER A 180 -0.06 13.09 -21.93
C SER A 180 -0.09 11.59 -21.58
N TRP A 181 0.97 11.08 -20.92
CA TRP A 181 1.19 9.66 -20.61
C TRP A 181 0.55 9.22 -19.29
N ARG A 182 -0.14 10.15 -18.60
CA ARG A 182 -0.77 9.93 -17.28
C ARG A 182 -1.51 8.60 -17.17
N ASN A 183 -2.42 8.35 -18.11
CA ASN A 183 -3.34 7.23 -18.04
C ASN A 183 -2.70 5.91 -18.51
N ASP A 184 -1.73 6.00 -19.42
CA ASP A 184 -1.09 4.84 -20.02
C ASP A 184 -0.06 4.19 -19.09
N ILE A 185 0.50 4.92 -18.13
CA ILE A 185 1.50 4.36 -17.18
C ILE A 185 0.85 3.80 -15.91
N SER A 186 -0.35 4.25 -15.53
CA SER A 186 -1.03 3.73 -14.34
C SER A 186 -1.66 2.37 -14.63
N LEU A 187 -1.05 1.30 -14.11
CA LEU A 187 -1.61 -0.05 -14.19
C LEU A 187 -2.98 -0.13 -13.49
N LYS A 188 -3.17 0.64 -12.41
CA LYS A 188 -4.46 0.74 -11.72
C LYS A 188 -5.54 1.31 -12.65
N PHE A 189 -5.22 2.35 -13.43
CA PHE A 189 -6.13 2.92 -14.41
C PHE A 189 -6.44 1.93 -15.55
N GLN A 190 -5.43 1.25 -16.09
CA GLN A 190 -5.62 0.24 -17.12
C GLN A 190 -6.52 -0.91 -16.65
N LEU A 191 -6.29 -1.43 -15.44
CA LEU A 191 -7.14 -2.46 -14.84
C LEU A 191 -8.57 -1.97 -14.64
N GLY A 192 -8.77 -0.73 -14.20
CA GLY A 192 -10.09 -0.12 -14.08
C GLY A 192 -10.84 -0.07 -15.42
N LYS A 193 -10.16 0.36 -16.49
CA LYS A 193 -10.73 0.39 -17.85
C LYS A 193 -11.03 -1.00 -18.40
N LEU A 194 -10.20 -1.99 -18.09
CA LEU A 194 -10.47 -3.39 -18.44
C LEU A 194 -11.70 -3.92 -17.71
N ALA A 195 -11.81 -3.66 -16.40
CA ALA A 195 -12.97 -4.05 -15.60
C ALA A 195 -14.25 -3.40 -16.12
N GLU A 196 -14.23 -2.10 -16.43
CA GLU A 196 -15.36 -1.38 -17.02
C GLU A 196 -15.80 -2.01 -18.36
N ASN A 197 -14.86 -2.30 -19.25
CA ASN A 197 -15.15 -2.96 -20.53
C ASN A 197 -15.78 -4.35 -20.34
N ILE A 198 -15.35 -5.11 -19.34
CA ILE A 198 -15.93 -6.40 -19.00
C ILE A 198 -17.36 -6.21 -18.51
N THR A 199 -17.60 -5.29 -17.58
CA THR A 199 -18.93 -4.97 -17.04
C THR A 199 -19.90 -4.54 -18.15
N LEU A 200 -19.48 -3.65 -19.05
CA LEU A 200 -20.29 -3.21 -20.18
C LEU A 200 -20.62 -4.36 -21.15
N ARG A 201 -19.70 -5.30 -21.35
CA ARG A 201 -19.97 -6.51 -22.17
C ARG A 201 -20.97 -7.44 -21.50
N ILE A 202 -20.87 -7.62 -20.18
CA ILE A 202 -21.83 -8.42 -19.39
C ILE A 202 -23.23 -7.78 -19.45
N GLU A 203 -23.32 -6.46 -19.26
CA GLU A 203 -24.58 -5.74 -19.26
C GLU A 203 -25.26 -5.76 -20.64
N LYS A 204 -24.49 -5.62 -21.73
CA LYS A 204 -25.00 -5.76 -23.10
C LYS A 204 -25.56 -7.15 -23.38
N ARG A 205 -24.88 -8.22 -22.94
CA ARG A 205 -25.39 -9.60 -23.08
C ARG A 205 -26.71 -9.78 -22.35
N LYS A 206 -26.81 -9.28 -21.12
CA LYS A 206 -28.03 -9.35 -20.31
C LYS A 206 -29.23 -8.61 -20.93
N LYS A 207 -28.98 -7.50 -21.64
CA LYS A 207 -30.00 -6.75 -22.40
C LYS A 207 -30.43 -7.41 -23.71
N THR A 208 -29.66 -8.38 -24.21
CA THR A 208 -29.96 -9.09 -25.47
C THR A 208 -30.70 -10.42 -25.22
N GLU A 209 -30.73 -10.89 -23.97
CA GLU A 209 -31.45 -12.09 -23.51
C GLU A 209 -32.89 -11.78 -23.01
N ILE A 210 -33.30 -10.51 -23.02
CA ILE A 210 -34.67 -10.04 -22.72
C ILE A 210 -35.33 -9.63 -24.03
#